data_AF-A0A5A7PFM2-F1
#
_entry.id   AF-A0A5A7PFM2-F1
#
_cell.length_a   1.000
_cell.length_b   1.000
_cell.length_c   1.000
_cell.angle_alpha   90.00
_cell.angle_beta   90.00
_cell.angle_gamma   90.00
#
_symmetry.space_group_name_H-M   'P 1'
#
loop_
_entity.id
_entity.type
_entity.pdbx_description
1 polymer ?
#
loop_
_entity_poly.entity_id
_entity_poly.type
_entity_poly.pdbx_seq_one_letter_code
_entity_poly.pdbx_strand_id
1 'polypeptide(L)'
;MKRHNQIIFTTALSLLFTLTTVDTSSLPGTVAAFRVINRRRLVGCPDPNPYLEIHVSSDQRLPDQGFVEVNVTGVVFPSEHDWMAMISPSDSDVKTCVENKLKYEETGDSSHLPLLCHYPVKAQNLTSDPYYLNCTNKECKKQLAGKCLVRTCSATLRFHVVNIRTDIEFVLFGGGFDTPCILKRSDPLSFANPNSPLYGHLSSPDSTGTKVRIYARLC
;
A
#
# COMPACT_ATOMS: atom_id res chain seq x y z
N MET A 1 58.60 20.99 -49.61
CA MET A 1 57.57 20.65 -50.63
C MET A 1 56.70 19.53 -50.05
N LYS A 2 55.49 19.84 -49.55
CA LYS A 2 54.17 19.42 -50.10
C LYS A 2 54.06 17.89 -50.29
N ARG A 3 53.15 17.11 -49.67
CA ARG A 3 51.76 17.34 -49.22
C ARG A 3 51.41 16.44 -48.02
N HIS A 4 50.69 17.00 -47.05
CA HIS A 4 49.80 16.27 -46.12
C HIS A 4 48.36 16.38 -46.68
N ASN A 5 47.61 15.27 -46.67
CA ASN A 5 46.16 15.21 -46.84
C ASN A 5 45.51 15.55 -45.48
N GLN A 6 44.76 16.65 -45.34
CA GLN A 6 43.28 16.72 -45.33
C GLN A 6 42.65 15.82 -44.24
N ILE A 7 41.80 16.27 -43.31
CA ILE A 7 40.57 17.09 -43.43
C ILE A 7 40.28 17.79 -42.07
N ILE A 8 39.63 18.95 -42.13
CA ILE A 8 39.28 19.85 -41.01
C ILE A 8 37.75 19.85 -40.76
N PHE A 9 37.36 20.29 -39.55
CA PHE A 9 36.09 20.93 -39.11
C PHE A 9 35.00 19.97 -38.56
N THR A 10 34.26 20.22 -37.46
CA THR A 10 33.85 21.48 -36.81
C THR A 10 33.15 21.19 -35.45
N THR A 11 33.22 22.17 -34.53
CA THR A 11 32.23 22.60 -33.47
C THR A 11 31.74 21.64 -32.37
N ALA A 12 32.02 22.01 -31.11
CA ALA A 12 31.42 21.47 -29.89
C ALA A 12 30.18 22.30 -29.49
N LEU A 13 29.05 21.63 -29.29
CA LEU A 13 27.81 22.21 -28.76
C LEU A 13 27.51 21.53 -27.41
N SER A 14 27.52 22.31 -26.34
CA SER A 14 27.21 21.89 -24.98
C SER A 14 25.69 21.69 -24.80
N LEU A 15 25.27 20.48 -24.45
CA LEU A 15 23.91 20.17 -24.03
C LEU A 15 23.92 19.83 -22.53
N LEU A 16 23.28 20.70 -21.75
CA LEU A 16 22.90 20.46 -20.36
C LEU A 16 21.84 19.36 -20.33
N PHE A 17 22.18 18.21 -19.77
CA PHE A 17 21.19 17.19 -19.40
C PHE A 17 20.68 17.49 -17.99
N THR A 18 19.40 17.84 -17.89
CA THR A 18 18.66 17.84 -16.63
C THR A 18 18.42 16.38 -16.20
N LEU A 19 18.89 16.03 -15.00
CA LEU A 19 18.58 14.74 -14.36
C LEU A 19 17.12 14.78 -13.92
N THR A 20 16.23 14.19 -14.72
CA THR A 20 14.89 13.79 -14.24
C THR A 20 15.05 12.47 -13.49
N THR A 21 14.62 12.43 -12.23
CA THR A 21 14.51 11.18 -11.45
C THR A 21 13.43 10.32 -12.09
N VAL A 22 13.84 9.23 -12.74
CA VAL A 22 12.92 8.22 -13.28
C VAL A 22 12.37 7.42 -12.12
N ASP A 23 11.07 7.56 -11.87
CA ASP A 23 10.31 6.73 -10.94
C ASP A 23 10.34 5.26 -11.43
N THR A 24 11.09 4.43 -10.73
CA THR A 24 11.35 3.01 -11.07
C THR A 24 10.15 2.09 -10.81
N SER A 25 8.98 2.63 -10.49
CA SER A 25 7.77 1.84 -10.22
C SER A 25 7.18 1.09 -11.44
N SER A 26 7.69 1.31 -12.66
CA SER A 26 7.11 0.76 -13.91
C SER A 26 8.07 -0.06 -14.79
N LEU A 27 9.21 -0.53 -14.28
CA LEU A 27 10.09 -1.45 -15.02
C LEU A 27 9.54 -2.90 -15.00
N PRO A 28 9.42 -3.59 -16.16
CA PRO A 28 9.01 -4.98 -16.21
C PRO A 28 10.17 -5.86 -15.74
N GLY A 29 10.23 -6.07 -14.42
CA GLY A 29 11.28 -6.85 -13.77
C GLY A 29 11.27 -6.74 -12.24
N THR A 30 10.65 -5.70 -11.68
CA THR A 30 10.36 -5.63 -10.25
C THR A 30 8.99 -6.27 -10.01
N VAL A 31 8.96 -7.46 -9.41
CA VAL A 31 7.75 -7.94 -8.74
C VAL A 31 7.36 -6.84 -7.76
N ALA A 32 6.21 -6.18 -7.97
CA ALA A 32 5.74 -5.11 -7.09
C ALA A 32 5.93 -5.58 -5.65
N ALA A 33 6.77 -4.88 -4.86
CA ALA A 33 7.30 -5.38 -3.58
C ALA A 33 6.20 -5.92 -2.63
N PHE A 34 5.00 -5.36 -2.77
CA PHE A 34 3.77 -5.83 -2.15
C PHE A 34 3.46 -7.33 -2.37
N ARG A 35 3.69 -7.90 -3.56
CA ARG A 35 3.42 -9.33 -3.84
C ARG A 35 4.27 -10.27 -2.99
N VAL A 36 5.38 -9.78 -2.44
CA VAL A 36 6.33 -10.58 -1.64
C VAL A 36 6.09 -10.40 -0.14
N ILE A 37 5.18 -9.50 0.26
CA ILE A 37 4.96 -9.15 1.67
C ILE A 37 4.52 -10.32 2.54
N ASN A 38 3.76 -11.24 1.95
CA ASN A 38 3.32 -12.46 2.63
C ASN A 38 4.47 -13.37 3.00
N ARG A 39 5.66 -13.18 2.43
CA ARG A 39 6.85 -14.00 2.71
C ARG A 39 7.75 -13.40 3.79
N ARG A 40 7.23 -12.44 4.56
CA ARG A 40 8.02 -11.64 5.50
C ARG A 40 7.50 -11.77 6.92
N ARG A 41 8.45 -11.84 7.84
CA ARG A 41 8.22 -11.83 9.28
C ARG A 41 7.80 -10.44 9.73
N LEU A 42 6.66 -10.35 10.40
CA LEU A 42 6.37 -9.17 11.21
C LEU A 42 7.32 -9.12 12.41
N VAL A 43 8.07 -8.02 12.48
CA VAL A 43 8.88 -7.70 13.65
C VAL A 43 8.05 -6.79 14.56
N GLY A 44 8.14 -6.99 15.88
CA GLY A 44 7.53 -6.05 16.83
C GLY A 44 8.26 -4.72 16.74
N CYS A 45 7.55 -3.66 16.34
CA CYS A 45 8.07 -2.31 16.40
C CYS A 45 7.71 -1.70 17.74
N PRO A 46 8.68 -1.29 18.57
CA PRO A 46 8.42 -0.34 19.63
C PRO A 46 8.15 1.01 18.96
N ASP A 47 6.89 1.31 18.65
CA ASP A 47 6.47 2.66 18.31
C ASP A 47 5.89 3.33 19.55
N PRO A 48 6.68 4.15 20.28
CA PRO A 48 6.19 4.85 21.46
C PRO A 48 5.33 6.07 21.11
N ASN A 49 5.04 6.34 19.82
CA ASN A 49 4.32 7.53 19.40
C ASN A 49 2.84 7.48 19.83
N PRO A 50 2.44 8.28 20.84
CA PRO A 50 1.07 8.24 21.35
C PRO A 50 0.11 9.07 20.50
N TYR A 51 0.61 9.83 19.53
CA TYR A 51 -0.19 10.77 18.73
C TYR A 51 -0.74 10.16 17.46
N LEU A 52 -0.27 8.97 17.09
CA LEU A 52 -0.59 8.33 15.82
C LEU A 52 -2.06 7.91 15.76
N GLU A 53 -2.76 8.48 14.79
CA GLU A 53 -4.20 8.31 14.56
C GLU A 53 -4.46 8.03 13.08
N ILE A 54 -5.45 7.18 12.81
CA ILE A 54 -5.92 6.88 11.46
C ILE A 54 -7.40 7.23 11.42
N HIS A 55 -7.77 8.16 10.54
CA HIS A 55 -9.14 8.57 10.32
C HIS A 55 -9.56 8.20 8.90
N VAL A 56 -10.69 7.50 8.76
CA VAL A 56 -11.21 7.11 7.46
C VAL A 56 -12.42 7.97 7.13
N SER A 57 -12.39 8.66 5.98
CA SER A 57 -13.49 9.51 5.50
C SER A 57 -14.60 8.64 4.91
N SER A 58 -15.30 7.89 5.74
CA SER A 58 -16.48 7.16 5.30
C SER A 58 -17.51 7.07 6.41
N ASP A 59 -18.77 6.96 6.00
CA ASP A 59 -19.81 6.49 6.91
C ASP A 59 -19.42 5.08 7.37
N GLN A 60 -19.73 4.70 8.62
CA GLN A 60 -19.40 3.36 9.18
C GLN A 60 -19.88 2.17 8.31
N ARG A 61 -20.73 2.45 7.31
CA ARG A 61 -21.25 1.50 6.33
C ARG A 61 -20.81 1.91 4.92
N LEU A 62 -19.87 1.16 4.37
CA LEU A 62 -19.31 1.35 3.04
C LEU A 62 -20.31 0.95 1.94
N PRO A 63 -20.31 1.64 0.78
CA PRO A 63 -21.06 1.21 -0.40
C PRO A 63 -20.42 -0.02 -1.06
N ASP A 64 -21.15 -0.65 -1.98
CA ASP A 64 -20.66 -1.81 -2.75
C ASP A 64 -19.37 -1.52 -3.55
N GLN A 65 -19.19 -0.26 -3.96
CA GLN A 65 -18.00 0.21 -4.62
C GLN A 65 -17.85 1.73 -4.40
N GLY A 66 -16.65 2.20 -4.11
CA GLY A 66 -16.42 3.63 -3.89
C GLY A 66 -14.97 3.97 -3.60
N PHE A 67 -14.68 5.27 -3.53
CA PHE A 67 -13.40 5.76 -3.03
C PHE A 67 -13.53 6.11 -1.56
N VAL A 68 -12.52 5.75 -0.79
CA VAL A 68 -12.38 6.05 0.62
C VAL A 68 -11.06 6.75 0.82
N GLU A 69 -11.08 7.90 1.50
CA GLU A 69 -9.85 8.60 1.88
C GLU A 69 -9.47 8.19 3.30
N VAL A 70 -8.19 7.93 3.50
CA VAL A 70 -7.62 7.53 4.78
C VAL A 70 -6.58 8.57 5.15
N ASN A 71 -6.84 9.30 6.23
CA ASN A 71 -5.98 10.33 6.76
C ASN A 71 -5.20 9.76 7.94
N VAL A 72 -3.88 9.75 7.82
CA VAL A 72 -2.96 9.38 8.90
C VAL A 72 -2.44 10.66 9.51
N THR A 73 -2.64 10.86 10.80
CA THR A 73 -2.17 12.03 11.53
C THR A 73 -1.28 11.62 12.70
N GLY A 74 -0.56 12.58 13.27
CA GLY A 74 0.26 12.32 14.46
C GLY A 74 1.60 11.63 14.17
N VAL A 75 2.04 11.56 12.92
CA VAL A 75 3.34 10.96 12.56
C VAL A 75 4.48 11.89 13.00
N VAL A 76 5.33 11.44 13.93
CA VAL A 76 6.46 12.26 14.41
C VAL A 76 7.64 12.20 13.44
N PHE A 77 7.89 11.02 12.85
CA PHE A 77 9.01 10.77 11.93
C PHE A 77 8.49 10.12 10.64
N PRO A 78 8.14 10.91 9.61
CA PRO A 78 7.77 10.37 8.31
C PRO A 78 8.92 9.57 7.70
N SER A 79 8.63 8.38 7.17
CA SER A 79 9.61 7.54 6.51
C SER A 79 9.15 7.16 5.10
N GLU A 80 10.12 6.99 4.18
CA GLU A 80 9.85 6.44 2.85
C GLU A 80 9.38 4.98 2.90
N HIS A 81 9.61 4.34 4.03
CA HIS A 81 9.27 2.95 4.30
C HIS A 81 7.93 2.80 5.03
N ASP A 82 7.19 3.88 5.24
CA ASP A 82 5.85 3.82 5.81
C ASP A 82 4.84 3.52 4.71
N TRP A 83 4.00 2.52 4.95
CA TRP A 83 3.01 2.06 4.00
C TRP A 83 1.75 1.61 4.72
N MET A 84 0.63 1.64 4.01
CA MET A 84 -0.68 1.29 4.53
C MET A 84 -1.24 0.11 3.77
N ALA A 85 -1.91 -0.78 4.49
CA ALA A 85 -2.61 -1.93 3.93
C ALA A 85 -4.09 -1.91 4.30
N MET A 86 -4.93 -2.33 3.37
CA MET A 86 -6.32 -2.68 3.60
C MET A 86 -6.39 -4.18 3.87
N ILE A 87 -6.90 -4.58 5.04
CA ILE A 87 -6.95 -5.96 5.49
C ILE A 87 -8.41 -6.40 5.64
N SER A 88 -8.67 -7.68 5.35
CA SER A 88 -9.99 -8.30 5.41
C SER A 88 -9.83 -9.77 5.80
N PRO A 89 -10.59 -10.29 6.77
CA PRO A 89 -11.54 -9.56 7.65
C PRO A 89 -10.82 -8.64 8.66
N SER A 90 -11.55 -7.78 9.36
CA SER A 90 -10.97 -6.80 10.29
C SER A 90 -10.40 -7.41 11.59
N ASP A 91 -10.82 -8.63 11.93
CA ASP A 91 -10.31 -9.41 13.07
C ASP A 91 -9.10 -10.28 12.71
N SER A 92 -8.64 -10.18 11.47
CA SER A 92 -7.54 -11.00 10.96
C SER A 92 -6.29 -10.81 11.83
N ASP A 93 -5.80 -11.95 12.34
CA ASP A 93 -4.53 -11.94 13.04
C ASP A 93 -3.44 -11.72 11.99
N VAL A 94 -2.98 -10.48 11.87
CA VAL A 94 -1.80 -10.13 11.08
C VAL A 94 -0.54 -10.69 11.73
N LYS A 95 -0.59 -11.27 12.93
CA LYS A 95 0.58 -11.88 13.54
C LYS A 95 1.14 -13.00 12.67
N THR A 96 2.35 -13.34 13.06
CA THR A 96 3.16 -14.37 12.50
C THR A 96 2.47 -15.73 12.59
N CYS A 97 2.18 -16.33 11.44
CA CYS A 97 1.54 -17.64 11.36
C CYS A 97 2.52 -18.75 11.76
N VAL A 98 2.57 -19.09 13.05
CA VAL A 98 3.43 -20.15 13.58
C VAL A 98 2.88 -21.54 13.22
N GLU A 99 1.54 -21.69 13.20
CA GLU A 99 0.88 -23.00 13.06
C GLU A 99 0.87 -23.55 11.62
N ASN A 100 1.15 -22.72 10.61
CA ASN A 100 1.18 -23.16 9.21
C ASN A 100 2.59 -23.52 8.72
N LYS A 101 3.62 -23.40 9.57
CA LYS A 101 5.03 -23.65 9.20
C LYS A 101 5.22 -25.03 8.56
N LEU A 102 4.64 -26.07 9.17
CA LEU A 102 4.71 -27.45 8.69
C LEU A 102 4.03 -27.62 7.31
N LYS A 103 2.90 -26.96 7.08
CA LYS A 103 2.17 -26.99 5.81
C LYS A 103 2.94 -26.28 4.67
N TYR A 104 3.68 -25.21 5.00
CA TYR A 104 4.51 -24.51 4.02
C TYR A 104 5.78 -25.30 3.68
N GLU A 105 6.40 -25.97 4.65
CA GLU A 105 7.53 -26.88 4.40
C GLU A 105 7.12 -28.06 3.49
N GLU A 106 5.93 -28.64 3.68
CA GLU A 106 5.37 -29.70 2.81
C GLU A 106 5.18 -29.27 1.34
N THR A 107 4.93 -27.98 1.10
CA THR A 107 4.73 -27.43 -0.26
C THR A 107 6.03 -26.95 -0.90
N GLY A 108 7.16 -27.05 -0.19
CA GLY A 108 8.47 -26.59 -0.66
C GLY A 108 8.64 -25.07 -0.62
N ASP A 109 7.76 -24.32 0.05
CA ASP A 109 7.96 -22.89 0.29
C ASP A 109 8.90 -22.70 1.49
N SER A 110 10.20 -22.62 1.19
CA SER A 110 11.26 -22.42 2.19
C SER A 110 11.53 -20.95 2.51
N SER A 111 10.59 -20.05 2.23
CA SER A 111 10.73 -18.64 2.60
C SER A 111 10.84 -18.47 4.12
N HIS A 112 11.54 -17.43 4.57
CA HIS A 112 11.83 -17.19 5.99
C HIS A 112 10.52 -16.91 6.76
N LEU A 113 9.91 -17.99 7.26
CA LEU A 113 8.80 -17.99 8.18
C LEU A 113 9.15 -17.15 9.42
N PRO A 114 8.19 -16.45 10.01
CA PRO A 114 6.73 -16.55 9.81
C PRO A 114 6.14 -15.59 8.77
N LEU A 115 5.08 -16.05 8.10
CA LEU A 115 4.30 -15.29 7.13
C LEU A 115 3.15 -14.52 7.80
N LEU A 116 2.63 -13.49 7.13
CA LEU A 116 1.33 -12.90 7.48
C LEU A 116 0.24 -13.95 7.29
N CYS A 117 -0.61 -14.17 8.30
CA CYS A 117 -1.71 -15.14 8.19
C CYS A 117 -2.78 -14.73 7.18
N HIS A 118 -3.02 -13.43 7.07
CA HIS A 118 -3.98 -12.85 6.14
C HIS A 118 -3.27 -11.88 5.21
N TYR A 119 -3.49 -12.04 3.91
CA TYR A 119 -2.95 -11.15 2.88
C TYR A 119 -3.70 -9.82 2.92
N PRO A 120 -3.00 -8.68 2.95
CA PRO A 120 -3.67 -7.42 2.71
C PRO A 120 -4.29 -7.42 1.31
N VAL A 121 -5.54 -6.98 1.21
CA VAL A 121 -6.27 -6.93 -0.07
C VAL A 121 -5.66 -5.89 -0.99
N LYS A 122 -5.22 -4.75 -0.43
CA LYS A 122 -4.54 -3.66 -1.13
C LYS A 122 -3.48 -3.04 -0.23
N ALA A 123 -2.45 -2.46 -0.81
CA ALA A 123 -1.50 -1.64 -0.07
C ALA A 123 -0.97 -0.48 -0.92
N GLN A 124 -0.50 0.55 -0.24
CA GLN A 124 0.02 1.77 -0.84
C GLN A 124 1.04 2.42 0.10
N ASN A 125 2.13 2.96 -0.45
CA ASN A 125 3.11 3.70 0.35
C ASN A 125 2.54 5.06 0.77
N LEU A 126 2.90 5.54 1.97
CA LEU A 126 2.52 6.87 2.42
C LEU A 126 3.18 7.98 1.60
N THR A 127 4.32 7.68 0.96
CA THR A 127 4.99 8.57 0.00
C THR A 127 4.20 8.87 -1.27
N SER A 128 3.09 8.15 -1.50
CA SER A 128 2.16 8.53 -2.57
C SER A 128 1.46 9.87 -2.32
N ASP A 129 1.43 10.34 -1.06
CA ASP A 129 1.18 11.74 -0.74
C ASP A 129 2.51 12.53 -0.83
N PRO A 130 2.67 13.43 -1.82
CA PRO A 130 3.92 14.18 -2.01
C PRO A 130 4.27 15.11 -0.85
N TYR A 131 3.31 15.42 0.02
CA TYR A 131 3.48 16.33 1.15
C TYR A 131 3.92 15.62 2.43
N TYR A 132 3.90 14.28 2.44
CA TYR A 132 4.17 13.48 3.62
C TYR A 132 5.61 13.59 4.11
N LEU A 133 6.59 13.29 3.24
CA LEU A 133 8.02 13.30 3.60
C LEU A 133 8.51 14.69 3.99
N ASN A 134 8.06 15.72 3.28
CA ASN A 134 8.39 17.11 3.59
C ASN A 134 7.61 17.66 4.79
N CYS A 135 6.69 16.85 5.34
CA CYS A 135 5.84 17.21 6.45
C CYS A 135 5.17 18.57 6.22
N THR A 136 4.62 18.84 5.03
CA THR A 136 4.05 20.17 4.73
C THR A 136 2.84 20.45 5.62
N ASN A 137 2.01 19.43 5.83
CA ASN A 137 0.87 19.47 6.72
C ASN A 137 1.32 19.16 8.15
N LYS A 138 1.57 20.22 8.94
CA LYS A 138 2.08 20.12 10.32
C LYS A 138 0.96 20.41 11.32
N GLU A 139 0.76 19.51 12.26
CA GLU A 139 -0.08 19.70 13.43
C GLU A 139 0.79 19.83 14.69
N CYS A 140 0.39 20.69 15.62
CA CYS A 140 1.07 20.80 16.91
C CYS A 140 0.29 20.07 18.00
N LYS A 141 0.78 18.92 18.45
CA LYS A 141 0.11 18.12 19.49
C LYS A 141 0.41 18.60 20.91
N LYS A 142 1.56 19.26 21.13
CA LYS A 142 1.95 19.80 22.44
C LYS A 142 2.51 21.21 22.33
N GLN A 143 1.91 22.15 23.07
CA GLN A 143 2.38 23.54 23.16
C GLN A 143 2.82 23.87 24.58
N LEU A 144 3.88 24.68 24.69
CA LEU A 144 4.32 25.27 25.96
C LEU A 144 4.76 26.71 25.71
N ALA A 145 4.18 27.66 26.44
CA ALA A 145 4.49 29.09 26.33
C ALA A 145 4.41 29.62 24.87
N GLY A 146 3.39 29.20 24.11
CA GLY A 146 3.18 29.61 22.71
C GLY A 146 4.14 28.97 21.71
N LYS A 147 5.05 28.09 22.14
CA LYS A 147 5.95 27.34 21.26
C LYS A 147 5.46 25.90 21.12
N CYS A 148 5.47 25.41 19.88
CA CYS A 148 5.16 24.02 19.60
C CYS A 148 6.34 23.13 20.00
N LEU A 149 6.11 22.20 20.94
CA LEU A 149 7.11 21.24 21.41
C LEU A 149 7.11 19.96 20.55
N VAL A 150 5.94 19.49 20.14
CA VAL A 150 5.79 18.28 19.33
C VAL A 150 5.03 18.62 18.06
N ARG A 151 5.74 18.53 16.94
CA ARG A 151 5.17 18.69 15.60
C ARG A 151 4.96 17.31 15.00
N THR A 152 3.78 17.09 14.47
CA THR A 152 3.43 15.86 13.78
C THR A 152 3.01 16.16 12.35
N CYS A 153 3.25 15.20 11.47
CA CYS A 153 2.91 15.25 10.06
C CYS A 153 1.64 14.46 9.80
N SER A 154 1.00 14.76 8.67
CA SER A 154 -0.13 13.98 8.18
C SER A 154 0.04 13.55 6.73
N ALA A 155 -0.64 12.48 6.36
CA ALA A 155 -0.73 11.95 4.99
C ALA A 155 -2.18 11.60 4.66
N THR A 156 -2.60 11.85 3.42
CA THR A 156 -3.91 11.41 2.93
C THR A 156 -3.75 10.43 1.78
N LEU A 157 -4.31 9.24 1.96
CA LEU A 157 -4.33 8.18 0.96
C LEU A 157 -5.74 7.97 0.44
N ARG A 158 -5.88 7.58 -0.84
CA ARG A 158 -7.18 7.34 -1.47
C ARG A 158 -7.24 5.92 -2.00
N PHE A 159 -8.10 5.10 -1.41
CA PHE A 159 -8.32 3.72 -1.79
C PHE A 159 -9.63 3.56 -2.55
N HIS A 160 -9.59 2.85 -3.67
CA HIS A 160 -10.82 2.34 -4.30
C HIS A 160 -11.22 1.05 -3.61
N VAL A 161 -12.34 1.05 -2.89
CA VAL A 161 -12.84 -0.09 -2.12
C VAL A 161 -14.00 -0.73 -2.87
N VAL A 162 -14.08 -2.05 -2.81
CA VAL A 162 -15.16 -2.87 -3.36
C VAL A 162 -15.65 -3.80 -2.26
N ASN A 163 -16.94 -4.12 -2.24
CA ASN A 163 -17.53 -5.01 -1.27
C ASN A 163 -17.06 -6.46 -1.49
N ILE A 164 -16.37 -6.96 -0.47
CA ILE A 164 -15.76 -8.30 -0.40
C ILE A 164 -16.38 -9.14 0.73
N ARG A 165 -17.65 -8.88 1.07
CA ARG A 165 -18.47 -9.57 2.09
C ARG A 165 -18.03 -9.49 3.54
N THR A 166 -16.78 -9.15 3.77
CA THR A 166 -16.18 -9.04 5.10
C THR A 166 -15.89 -7.59 5.41
N ASP A 167 -15.81 -7.29 6.70
CA ASP A 167 -15.36 -6.00 7.16
C ASP A 167 -13.89 -5.77 6.79
N ILE A 168 -13.53 -4.50 6.66
CA ILE A 168 -12.18 -4.10 6.32
C ILE A 168 -11.60 -3.21 7.40
N GLU A 169 -10.29 -3.25 7.54
CA GLU A 169 -9.54 -2.31 8.37
C GLU A 169 -8.33 -1.78 7.60
N PHE A 170 -7.87 -0.59 7.98
CA PHE A 170 -6.64 -0.01 7.48
C PHE A 170 -5.55 -0.11 8.54
N VAL A 171 -4.42 -0.68 8.15
CA VAL A 171 -3.29 -0.88 9.04
C VAL A 171 -2.09 -0.14 8.49
N LEU A 172 -1.52 0.72 9.33
CA LEU A 172 -0.29 1.42 9.05
C LEU A 172 0.90 0.56 9.49
N PHE A 173 1.84 0.41 8.57
CA PHE A 173 3.08 -0.30 8.77
C PHE A 173 4.29 0.62 8.57
N GLY A 174 5.35 0.33 9.31
CA GLY A 174 6.68 0.88 9.11
C GLY A 174 7.68 -0.21 8.70
N GLY A 175 8.94 0.19 8.50
CA GLY A 175 10.03 -0.75 8.19
C GLY A 175 9.98 -1.33 6.76
N GLY A 176 9.12 -0.79 5.90
CA GLY A 176 9.03 -1.13 4.49
C GLY A 176 8.43 -2.50 4.26
N PHE A 177 8.61 -3.02 3.03
CA PHE A 177 8.14 -4.36 2.67
C PHE A 177 9.08 -5.47 3.13
N ASP A 178 10.34 -5.16 3.46
CA ASP A 178 11.33 -6.18 3.85
C ASP A 178 11.24 -6.55 5.33
N THR A 179 11.03 -5.56 6.20
CA THR A 179 10.85 -5.74 7.64
C THR A 179 9.57 -5.05 8.11
N PRO A 180 8.39 -5.50 7.61
CA PRO A 180 7.13 -4.85 7.94
C PRO A 180 6.84 -4.96 9.43
N CYS A 181 6.38 -3.86 10.02
CA CYS A 181 5.93 -3.84 11.40
C CYS A 181 4.72 -2.94 11.57
N ILE A 182 3.82 -3.28 12.51
CA ILE A 182 2.56 -2.56 12.68
C ILE A 182 2.79 -1.36 13.59
N LEU A 183 2.38 -0.18 13.12
CA LEU A 183 2.38 1.05 13.89
C LEU A 183 1.00 1.33 14.49
N LYS A 184 -0.06 1.19 13.68
CA LYS A 184 -1.44 1.48 14.10
C LYS A 184 -2.47 0.76 13.23
N ARG A 185 -3.62 0.43 13.82
CA ARG A 185 -4.82 -0.06 13.13
C ARG A 185 -5.93 0.99 13.20
N SER A 186 -6.74 1.11 12.15
CA SER A 186 -7.97 1.90 12.16
C SER A 186 -9.11 1.14 12.83
N ASP A 187 -10.23 1.83 13.03
CA ASP A 187 -11.48 1.15 13.37
C ASP A 187 -11.95 0.29 12.18
N PRO A 188 -12.59 -0.87 12.45
CA PRO A 188 -13.23 -1.69 11.43
C PRO A 188 -14.35 -0.95 10.68
N LEU A 189 -14.45 -1.20 9.38
CA LEU A 189 -15.47 -0.67 8.50
C LEU A 189 -16.25 -1.83 7.87
N SER A 190 -17.58 -1.75 7.97
CA SER A 190 -18.47 -2.76 7.40
C SER A 190 -19.10 -2.26 6.11
N PHE A 191 -19.45 -3.16 5.19
CA PHE A 191 -20.26 -2.79 4.03
C PHE A 191 -21.74 -2.69 4.42
N ALA A 192 -22.48 -1.77 3.80
CA ALA A 192 -23.91 -1.58 4.05
C ALA A 192 -24.73 -2.83 3.72
N ASN A 193 -24.35 -3.56 2.67
CA ASN A 193 -24.94 -4.83 2.31
C ASN A 193 -23.83 -5.83 1.90
N PRO A 194 -23.17 -6.51 2.85
CA PRO A 194 -22.06 -7.39 2.54
C PRO A 194 -22.45 -8.50 1.54
N ASN A 195 -23.70 -8.98 1.60
CA ASN A 195 -24.16 -10.08 0.77
C ASN A 195 -24.62 -9.67 -0.63
N SER A 196 -24.51 -8.39 -1.01
CA SER A 196 -24.89 -7.88 -2.33
C SER A 196 -24.29 -8.74 -3.46
N PRO A 197 -25.08 -9.18 -4.45
CA PRO A 197 -24.56 -9.90 -5.60
C PRO A 197 -23.83 -8.92 -6.52
N LEU A 198 -22.51 -9.06 -6.65
CA LEU A 198 -21.67 -8.16 -7.43
C LEU A 198 -21.00 -8.89 -8.59
N TYR A 199 -20.55 -8.10 -9.57
CA TYR A 199 -19.74 -8.57 -10.70
C TYR A 199 -20.31 -9.80 -11.42
N GLY A 200 -21.46 -9.61 -12.08
CA GLY A 200 -22.03 -10.61 -12.97
C GLY A 200 -21.11 -10.90 -14.16
N HIS A 201 -20.69 -12.15 -14.31
CA HIS A 201 -19.95 -12.64 -15.46
C HIS A 201 -20.87 -13.45 -16.38
N LEU A 202 -20.80 -13.17 -17.67
CA LEU A 202 -21.51 -13.93 -18.69
C LEU A 202 -20.60 -15.02 -19.24
N SER A 203 -21.17 -16.20 -19.47
CA SER A 203 -20.48 -17.30 -20.14
C SER A 203 -21.44 -18.03 -21.08
N SER A 204 -20.91 -18.53 -22.18
CA SER A 204 -21.68 -19.40 -23.07
C SER A 204 -21.54 -20.85 -22.58
N PRO A 205 -22.65 -21.57 -22.32
CA PRO A 205 -22.59 -22.98 -21.97
C PRO A 205 -22.26 -23.87 -23.17
N ASP A 206 -22.52 -23.40 -24.39
CA ASP A 206 -22.23 -24.11 -25.64
C ASP A 206 -21.90 -23.12 -26.77
N SER A 207 -21.48 -23.62 -27.93
CA SER A 207 -21.15 -22.80 -29.10
C SER A 207 -22.35 -22.46 -29.98
N THR A 208 -23.57 -22.84 -29.58
CA THR A 208 -24.77 -22.60 -30.40
C THR A 208 -25.22 -21.13 -30.38
N GLY A 209 -24.76 -20.36 -29.39
CA GLY A 209 -25.13 -18.95 -29.22
C GLY A 209 -26.58 -18.73 -28.77
N THR A 210 -27.31 -19.80 -28.43
CA THR A 210 -28.74 -19.73 -28.07
C THR A 210 -28.99 -19.67 -26.56
N LYS A 211 -27.96 -19.91 -25.74
CA LYS A 211 -28.03 -19.90 -24.27
C LYS A 211 -26.87 -19.09 -23.71
N VAL A 212 -27.12 -18.37 -22.62
CA VAL A 212 -26.09 -17.66 -21.86
C VAL A 212 -26.29 -17.97 -20.38
N ARG A 213 -25.20 -18.27 -19.67
CA ARG A 213 -25.20 -18.40 -18.21
C ARG A 213 -24.67 -17.13 -17.59
N ILE A 214 -25.36 -16.65 -16.55
CA ILE A 214 -24.93 -15.52 -15.74
C ILE A 214 -24.44 -16.07 -14.41
N TYR A 215 -23.19 -15.81 -14.07
CA TYR A 215 -22.63 -16.07 -12.75
C TYR A 215 -22.44 -14.75 -12.04
N ALA A 216 -23.24 -14.47 -11.02
CA ALA A 216 -22.92 -13.40 -10.09
C ALA A 216 -21.86 -13.93 -9.13
N ARG A 217 -20.73 -13.23 -9.00
CA ARG A 217 -19.73 -13.61 -8.01
C ARG A 217 -20.21 -13.09 -6.67
N LEU A 218 -20.55 -14.02 -5.79
CA LEU A 218 -20.62 -13.69 -4.39
C LEU A 218 -19.17 -13.59 -3.90
N CYS A 219 -18.48 -12.46 -4.16
CA CYS A 219 -17.07 -12.24 -3.79
C CYS A 219 -16.81 -12.48 -2.31
#